data_AF-G7KER6-F1
#
_entry.id   AF-G7KER6-F1
#
_cell.length_a   1.000
_cell.length_b   1.000
_cell.length_c   1.000
_cell.angle_alpha   90.00
_cell.angle_beta   90.00
_cell.angle_gamma   90.00
#
_symmetry.space_group_name_H-M   'P 1'
#
loop_
_entity.id
_entity.type
_entity.pdbx_description
1 polymer ?
#
loop_
_entity_poly.entity_id
_entity_poly.type
_entity_poly.pdbx_seq_one_letter_code
_entity_poly.pdbx_strand_id
1 'polypeptide(L)'
;MGALLWKLNLLFLAGILFSLKHCASHRDTGRKYSFMQDATSAPIISYYDYIIVGGGTAGCPLAATLSQNHRVLVLERGGSPYGNPNITNLSAYGVPLSDTSPSSPAQRFISEDGVINSRARVLGGGSCLNAGFYTRASPRYVREAGWDGKLVNESYKWVERVVAFRPSMRQWQSAVRDGLLEVGVLPYNGFTYDHIHGTKVGGTIFDHNGHRHTAADLLEYANTNTITLLLHATVHRILFTTHKERSNSRPVAHGVLYKDARGTEHRAYLNHGTKNEIIVSAGALGSPQLLMLSGIGAGHHLREHNISVVLDQPLVGQGMSDNPMNAVYVPSPSPVEVSLISVVGITNFGSYIEAVSGAAFTSNGSEFTMFTPKIGQFSKLPPKQMILQAIAKAIGRIESLDQEALRGGFILEKVIGPISTGHLELRNTDPNDNPLVTFNYFQDPRDLERCIQGMGTIEKIIDSNAFAPFRYNNISFSMLLNMIANAQVNLLPKHTNTSMSLEQFCRDTVMTIWHYHGGCQVGRVVDNDYKVLGVDALRVIDGSTFNYSPGTNPQATLMMLGRYMGVRILRERLAADETN
;
A
#
# COMPACT_ATOMS: atom_id res chain seq x y z
N MET A 1 39.04 46.39 -56.87
CA MET A 1 38.44 45.24 -56.16
C MET A 1 38.45 45.59 -54.68
N GLY A 2 37.37 45.91 -54.00
CA GLY A 2 35.98 45.52 -54.15
C GLY A 2 35.49 45.46 -52.71
N ALA A 3 34.44 46.20 -52.40
CA ALA A 3 33.98 46.47 -51.04
C ALA A 3 33.77 45.19 -50.22
N LEU A 4 34.65 44.91 -49.25
CA LEU A 4 34.41 43.87 -48.24
C LEU A 4 35.30 44.08 -46.99
N LEU A 5 35.26 45.25 -46.37
CA LEU A 5 35.99 45.47 -45.10
C LEU A 5 35.20 46.21 -44.01
N TRP A 6 33.92 46.55 -44.23
CA TRP A 6 33.11 47.27 -43.24
C TRP A 6 31.67 46.73 -43.11
N LYS A 7 31.51 45.41 -42.99
CA LYS A 7 30.26 44.76 -42.53
C LYS A 7 30.54 43.45 -41.77
N LEU A 8 31.43 43.50 -40.77
CA LEU A 8 31.73 42.32 -39.95
C LEU A 8 31.77 42.60 -38.44
N ASN A 9 31.04 43.62 -37.97
CA ASN A 9 30.94 43.90 -36.53
C ASN A 9 29.54 44.32 -36.03
N LEU A 10 28.48 44.08 -36.79
CA LEU A 10 27.11 44.46 -36.37
C LEU A 10 26.04 43.35 -36.52
N LEU A 11 26.43 42.11 -36.81
CA LEU A 11 25.50 40.97 -36.89
C LEU A 11 25.74 39.87 -35.84
N PHE A 12 26.69 40.05 -34.92
CA PHE A 12 26.93 39.08 -33.84
C PHE A 12 26.38 39.48 -32.47
N LEU A 13 25.74 40.65 -32.35
CA LEU A 13 25.18 41.17 -31.09
C LEU A 13 23.65 41.31 -31.07
N ALA A 14 22.96 40.98 -32.17
CA ALA A 14 21.49 40.93 -32.21
C ALA A 14 20.92 39.49 -32.14
N GLY A 15 21.76 38.45 -32.23
CA GLY A 15 21.35 37.04 -32.15
C GLY A 15 21.42 36.40 -30.76
N ILE A 16 21.93 37.13 -29.76
CA ILE A 16 22.12 36.63 -28.38
C ILE A 16 21.11 37.25 -27.39
N LEU A 17 20.29 38.21 -27.83
CA LEU A 17 19.27 38.87 -26.98
C LEU A 17 17.82 38.48 -27.33
N PHE A 18 17.60 37.54 -28.25
CA PHE A 18 16.25 37.05 -28.61
C PHE A 18 16.02 35.53 -28.45
N SER A 19 16.93 34.81 -27.79
CA SER A 19 16.79 33.37 -27.48
C SER A 19 16.86 33.03 -25.98
N LEU A 20 16.86 34.04 -25.11
CA LEU A 20 16.88 33.87 -23.63
C LEU A 20 15.49 34.00 -22.96
N LYS A 21 14.41 33.97 -23.73
CA LYS A 21 13.04 33.80 -23.20
C LYS A 21 12.46 32.50 -23.75
N HIS A 22 12.68 31.40 -23.03
CA HIS A 22 11.91 30.13 -22.98
C HIS A 22 12.79 28.92 -22.60
N CYS A 23 13.73 29.10 -21.69
CA CYS A 23 14.17 28.00 -20.81
C CYS A 23 13.90 28.44 -19.37
N ALA A 24 12.63 28.62 -19.04
CA ALA A 24 12.22 28.37 -17.67
C ALA A 24 12.54 26.90 -17.44
N SER A 25 13.57 26.60 -16.65
CA SER A 25 13.68 25.29 -16.06
C SER A 25 12.35 25.05 -15.36
N HIS A 26 11.57 24.09 -15.86
CA HIS A 26 10.48 23.54 -15.08
C HIS A 26 11.15 22.97 -13.84
N ARG A 27 11.16 23.75 -12.76
CA ARG A 27 11.25 23.17 -11.42
C ARG A 27 10.07 22.22 -11.36
N ASP A 28 10.35 20.93 -11.42
CA ASP A 28 9.36 19.90 -11.19
C ASP A 28 8.78 20.16 -9.80
N THR A 29 7.61 20.79 -9.75
CA THR A 29 7.02 21.24 -8.48
C THR A 29 6.44 20.06 -7.70
N GLY A 30 6.57 18.82 -8.21
CA GLY A 30 5.88 17.64 -7.71
C GLY A 30 4.35 17.76 -7.83
N ARG A 31 3.83 18.81 -8.50
CA ARG A 31 2.40 19.07 -8.68
C ARG A 31 1.95 18.60 -10.05
N LYS A 32 1.26 17.45 -10.10
CA LYS A 32 0.59 16.95 -11.31
C LYS A 32 -0.77 17.63 -11.56
N TYR A 33 -1.50 17.95 -10.50
CA TYR A 33 -2.85 18.53 -10.59
C TYR A 33 -2.91 19.94 -10.00
N SER A 34 -3.69 20.83 -10.62
CA SER A 34 -3.86 22.23 -10.18
C SER A 34 -4.58 22.36 -8.83
N PHE A 35 -5.47 21.42 -8.51
CA PHE A 35 -6.21 21.35 -7.24
C PHE A 35 -5.41 20.73 -6.08
N MET A 36 -4.17 20.29 -6.34
CA MET A 36 -3.28 19.72 -5.32
C MET A 36 -2.39 20.79 -4.71
N GLN A 37 -2.49 20.95 -3.39
CA GLN A 37 -1.81 21.99 -2.63
C GLN A 37 -1.22 21.42 -1.33
N ASP A 38 -0.32 22.19 -0.73
CA ASP A 38 0.19 21.89 0.60
C ASP A 38 -0.78 22.45 1.66
N ALA A 39 -1.00 21.72 2.75
CA ALA A 39 -1.87 22.14 3.84
C ALA A 39 -1.54 23.53 4.41
N THR A 40 -0.29 23.98 4.34
CA THR A 40 0.14 25.31 4.78
C THR A 40 -0.49 26.46 3.98
N SER A 41 -1.05 26.18 2.80
CA SER A 41 -1.78 27.15 1.99
C SER A 41 -3.30 27.13 2.24
N ALA A 42 -3.78 26.21 3.08
CA ALA A 42 -5.20 26.08 3.37
C ALA A 42 -5.69 27.20 4.31
N PRO A 43 -6.95 27.63 4.18
CA PRO A 43 -7.55 28.52 5.18
C PRO A 43 -7.67 27.81 6.53
N ILE A 44 -7.73 28.58 7.62
CA ILE A 44 -7.92 28.05 8.99
C ILE A 44 -9.28 27.35 9.11
N ILE A 45 -10.30 27.84 8.41
CA ILE A 45 -11.65 27.27 8.38
C ILE A 45 -12.08 27.07 6.93
N SER A 46 -12.66 25.91 6.63
CA SER A 46 -13.20 25.59 5.30
C SER A 46 -14.44 24.70 5.38
N TYR A 47 -15.22 24.65 4.29
CA TYR A 47 -16.49 23.92 4.22
C TYR A 47 -16.63 23.12 2.92
N TYR A 48 -17.12 21.89 3.03
CA TYR A 48 -17.24 20.92 1.93
C TYR A 48 -18.45 20.01 2.10
N ASP A 49 -18.93 19.41 1.02
CA ASP A 49 -20.03 18.43 1.10
C ASP A 49 -19.52 17.07 1.59
N TYR A 50 -18.28 16.73 1.23
CA TYR A 50 -17.59 15.54 1.69
C TYR A 50 -16.16 15.88 2.11
N ILE A 51 -15.72 15.29 3.21
CA ILE A 51 -14.34 15.36 3.67
C ILE A 51 -13.80 13.93 3.71
N ILE A 52 -12.79 13.66 2.88
CA ILE A 52 -12.11 12.36 2.79
C ILE A 52 -10.79 12.46 3.55
N VAL A 53 -10.64 11.62 4.58
CA VAL A 53 -9.43 11.54 5.40
C VAL A 53 -8.57 10.38 4.90
N GLY A 54 -7.49 10.70 4.20
CA GLY A 54 -6.58 9.75 3.56
C GLY A 54 -6.72 9.73 2.04
N GLY A 55 -5.71 10.24 1.34
CA GLY A 55 -5.59 10.18 -0.12
C GLY A 55 -4.99 8.84 -0.58
N GLY A 56 -5.47 7.73 -0.03
CA GLY A 56 -4.89 6.40 -0.24
C GLY A 56 -5.49 5.63 -1.42
N THR A 57 -5.24 4.31 -1.44
CA THR A 57 -5.68 3.39 -2.50
C THR A 57 -7.20 3.44 -2.76
N ALA A 58 -8.01 3.55 -1.70
CA ALA A 58 -9.47 3.71 -1.82
C ALA A 58 -9.91 5.19 -1.85
N GLY A 59 -9.19 6.07 -1.16
CA GLY A 59 -9.54 7.48 -1.01
C GLY A 59 -9.45 8.28 -2.32
N CYS A 60 -8.44 8.04 -3.15
CA CYS A 60 -8.29 8.73 -4.43
C CYS A 60 -9.47 8.48 -5.41
N PRO A 61 -9.83 7.23 -5.75
CA PRO A 61 -10.96 6.98 -6.65
C PRO A 61 -12.32 7.38 -6.06
N LEU A 62 -12.47 7.31 -4.73
CA LEU A 62 -13.64 7.83 -4.02
C LEU A 62 -13.77 9.34 -4.23
N ALA A 63 -12.69 10.09 -4.00
CA ALA A 63 -12.66 11.54 -4.16
C ALA A 63 -12.95 11.97 -5.61
N ALA A 64 -12.29 11.32 -6.57
CA ALA A 64 -12.52 11.58 -7.99
C ALA A 64 -14.00 11.37 -8.37
N THR A 65 -14.62 10.32 -7.82
CA THR A 65 -16.03 10.00 -8.08
C THR A 65 -16.97 11.01 -7.43
N LEU A 66 -16.81 11.32 -6.13
CA LEU A 66 -17.69 12.26 -5.43
C LEU A 66 -17.56 13.70 -5.96
N SER A 67 -16.37 14.08 -6.42
CA SER A 67 -16.12 15.44 -6.94
C SER A 67 -16.96 15.79 -8.16
N GLN A 68 -17.50 14.81 -8.91
CA GLN A 68 -18.27 15.09 -10.12
C GLN A 68 -19.42 16.07 -9.88
N ASN A 69 -20.10 15.94 -8.74
CA ASN A 69 -21.31 16.71 -8.42
C ASN A 69 -21.22 17.50 -7.10
N HIS A 70 -20.16 17.31 -6.30
CA HIS A 70 -20.10 17.83 -4.94
C HIS A 70 -18.72 18.36 -4.59
N ARG A 71 -18.68 19.29 -3.63
CA ARG A 71 -17.44 19.86 -3.11
C ARG A 71 -16.74 18.86 -2.19
N VAL A 72 -15.56 18.39 -2.58
CA VAL A 72 -14.80 17.36 -1.88
C VAL A 72 -13.47 17.92 -1.39
N LEU A 73 -13.17 17.71 -0.12
CA LEU A 73 -11.84 17.88 0.44
C LEU A 73 -11.16 16.53 0.63
N VAL A 74 -9.92 16.40 0.19
CA VAL A 74 -9.05 15.27 0.49
C VAL A 74 -7.90 15.75 1.37
N LEU A 75 -7.72 15.10 2.52
CA LEU A 75 -6.64 15.37 3.46
C LEU A 75 -5.66 14.18 3.46
N GLU A 76 -4.44 14.39 2.99
CA GLU A 76 -3.38 13.39 2.97
C GLU A 76 -2.21 13.84 3.86
N ARG A 77 -1.81 12.99 4.80
CA ARG A 77 -0.71 13.30 5.73
C ARG A 77 0.68 13.26 5.07
N GLY A 78 0.82 12.52 3.98
CA GLY A 78 2.05 12.42 3.21
C GLY A 78 2.21 13.48 2.11
N GLY A 79 3.33 13.37 1.40
CA GLY A 79 3.65 14.21 0.26
C GLY A 79 3.12 13.67 -1.08
N SER A 80 3.58 14.28 -2.17
CA SER A 80 3.25 13.88 -3.55
C SER A 80 4.12 12.71 -4.02
N PRO A 81 3.57 11.72 -4.76
CA PRO A 81 4.38 10.69 -5.41
C PRO A 81 5.09 11.22 -6.68
N TYR A 82 4.62 12.33 -7.25
CA TYR A 82 5.11 12.86 -8.53
C TYR A 82 6.46 13.57 -8.38
N GLY A 83 7.31 13.45 -9.40
CA GLY A 83 8.68 13.98 -9.37
C GLY A 83 9.65 13.16 -8.49
N ASN A 84 9.20 12.06 -7.89
CA ASN A 84 10.05 11.16 -7.11
C ASN A 84 10.30 9.84 -7.87
N PRO A 85 11.46 9.66 -8.53
CA PRO A 85 11.77 8.43 -9.26
C PRO A 85 11.88 7.21 -8.35
N ASN A 86 12.16 7.39 -7.05
CA ASN A 86 12.23 6.27 -6.10
C ASN A 86 10.85 5.63 -5.88
N ILE A 87 9.77 6.38 -6.10
CA ILE A 87 8.40 5.87 -6.02
C ILE A 87 7.93 5.39 -7.40
N THR A 88 8.21 6.18 -8.42
CA THR A 88 7.57 6.03 -9.74
C THR A 88 8.29 5.07 -10.68
N ASN A 89 9.47 4.56 -10.35
CA ASN A 89 10.23 3.63 -11.20
C ASN A 89 10.34 2.23 -10.58
N LEU A 90 10.05 1.19 -11.37
CA LEU A 90 10.15 -0.21 -11.00
C LEU A 90 11.55 -0.58 -10.46
N SER A 91 12.61 -0.06 -11.07
CA SER A 91 13.99 -0.36 -10.64
C SER A 91 14.31 0.13 -9.23
N ALA A 92 13.55 1.11 -8.73
CA ALA A 92 13.73 1.71 -7.41
C ALA A 92 12.73 1.19 -6.36
N TYR A 93 11.95 0.14 -6.65
CA TYR A 93 10.91 -0.42 -5.78
C TYR A 93 11.32 -0.54 -4.29
N GLY A 94 12.52 -1.05 -4.01
CA GLY A 94 12.99 -1.27 -2.64
C GLY A 94 13.49 -0.01 -1.90
N VAL A 95 13.72 1.10 -2.62
CA VAL A 95 14.33 2.32 -2.06
C VAL A 95 13.40 2.98 -1.02
N PRO A 96 12.11 3.24 -1.30
CA PRO A 96 11.19 3.80 -0.30
C PRO A 96 11.07 2.97 0.98
N LEU A 97 11.07 1.63 0.87
CA LEU A 97 10.93 0.71 2.00
C LEU A 97 12.16 0.67 2.91
N SER A 98 13.32 1.09 2.38
CA SER A 98 14.58 1.20 3.12
C SER A 98 14.83 2.61 3.67
N ASP A 99 14.02 3.60 3.27
CA ASP A 99 14.17 4.98 3.73
C ASP A 99 13.58 5.15 5.14
N THR A 100 14.45 5.38 6.12
CA THR A 100 14.09 5.62 7.52
C THR A 100 13.95 7.11 7.84
N SER A 101 14.01 8.00 6.85
CA SER A 101 13.89 9.43 7.06
C SER A 101 12.49 9.80 7.60
N PRO A 102 12.38 10.86 8.42
CA PRO A 102 11.08 11.35 8.89
C PRO A 102 10.13 11.78 7.77
N SER A 103 10.64 12.03 6.56
CA SER A 103 9.87 12.37 5.35
C SER A 103 9.59 11.18 4.43
N SER A 104 10.04 9.97 4.80
CA SER A 104 9.88 8.79 3.96
C SER A 104 8.41 8.56 3.59
N PRO A 105 8.10 8.20 2.32
CA PRO A 105 6.77 7.80 1.90
C PRO A 105 6.34 6.47 2.52
N ALA A 106 7.28 5.72 3.13
CA ALA A 106 7.00 4.53 3.94
C ALA A 106 7.26 4.83 5.42
N GLN A 107 6.24 4.61 6.26
CA GLN A 107 6.39 4.64 7.70
C GLN A 107 6.54 3.20 8.22
N ARG A 108 7.75 2.85 8.64
CA ARG A 108 8.06 1.54 9.21
C ARG A 108 7.41 1.36 10.58
N PHE A 109 6.99 0.13 10.88
CA PHE A 109 6.61 -0.31 12.22
C PHE A 109 7.03 -1.77 12.42
N ILE A 110 6.93 -2.25 13.65
CA ILE A 110 7.14 -3.65 14.00
C ILE A 110 5.88 -4.06 14.76
N SER A 111 5.24 -5.16 14.37
CA SER A 111 4.10 -5.68 15.15
C SER A 111 4.59 -6.21 16.49
N GLU A 112 3.70 -6.35 17.47
CA GLU A 112 4.04 -6.93 18.77
C GLU A 112 4.46 -8.41 18.64
N ASP A 113 4.16 -9.05 17.50
CA ASP A 113 4.68 -10.38 17.13
C ASP A 113 6.17 -10.37 16.75
N GLY A 114 6.80 -9.20 16.60
CA GLY A 114 8.18 -9.05 16.16
C GLY A 114 8.36 -9.02 14.64
N VAL A 115 7.29 -8.92 13.85
CA VAL A 115 7.37 -8.87 12.38
C VAL A 115 7.55 -7.43 11.89
N ILE A 116 8.58 -7.20 11.07
CA ILE A 116 8.90 -5.89 10.48
C ILE A 116 7.89 -5.58 9.38
N ASN A 117 7.31 -4.39 9.41
CA ASN A 117 6.25 -3.99 8.50
C ASN A 117 6.34 -2.50 8.13
N SER A 118 5.52 -2.03 7.20
CA SER A 118 5.47 -0.65 6.74
C SER A 118 4.07 -0.24 6.29
N ARG A 119 3.72 1.02 6.52
CA ARG A 119 2.51 1.65 5.98
C ARG A 119 2.86 2.85 5.12
N ALA A 120 2.02 3.15 4.14
CA ALA A 120 2.22 4.31 3.29
C ALA A 120 1.97 5.64 4.02
N ARG A 121 2.68 6.66 3.57
CA ARG A 121 2.55 8.06 3.97
C ARG A 121 2.86 8.95 2.77
N VAL A 122 2.03 8.83 1.74
CA VAL A 122 2.15 9.51 0.46
C VAL A 122 0.79 9.46 -0.24
N LEU A 123 0.44 10.49 -1.02
CA LEU A 123 -0.74 10.46 -1.88
C LEU A 123 -0.68 9.25 -2.82
N GLY A 124 -1.78 8.52 -2.94
CA GLY A 124 -1.89 7.21 -3.61
C GLY A 124 -1.73 6.02 -2.65
N GLY A 125 -1.25 6.25 -1.41
CA GLY A 125 -1.16 5.25 -0.36
C GLY A 125 -0.27 4.06 -0.73
N GLY A 126 -0.71 2.84 -0.37
CA GLY A 126 0.07 1.62 -0.57
C GLY A 126 0.41 1.33 -2.04
N SER A 127 -0.36 1.86 -2.99
CA SER A 127 -0.07 1.71 -4.43
C SER A 127 1.25 2.36 -4.87
N CYS A 128 1.76 3.33 -4.09
CA CYS A 128 3.05 3.97 -4.30
C CYS A 128 4.24 3.12 -3.83
N LEU A 129 4.00 2.14 -2.95
CA LEU A 129 5.06 1.34 -2.32
C LEU A 129 5.04 -0.13 -2.72
N ASN A 130 3.90 -0.65 -3.19
CA ASN A 130 3.72 -2.09 -3.38
C ASN A 130 4.48 -2.66 -4.59
N ALA A 131 4.49 -3.98 -4.73
CA ALA A 131 5.15 -4.71 -5.82
C ALA A 131 4.36 -4.70 -7.14
N GLY A 132 3.24 -3.97 -7.21
CA GLY A 132 2.52 -3.70 -8.45
C GLY A 132 1.60 -4.80 -8.98
N PHE A 133 1.59 -6.00 -8.43
CA PHE A 133 0.71 -7.10 -8.91
C PHE A 133 -0.78 -6.74 -8.81
N TYR A 134 -1.50 -6.81 -9.93
CA TYR A 134 -2.88 -6.39 -10.06
C TYR A 134 -3.80 -7.58 -10.36
N THR A 135 -4.77 -7.82 -9.47
CA THR A 135 -5.75 -8.89 -9.59
C THR A 135 -7.08 -8.48 -8.95
N ARG A 136 -8.19 -8.81 -9.59
CA ARG A 136 -9.54 -8.58 -9.06
C ARG A 136 -9.83 -9.51 -7.89
N ALA A 137 -10.82 -9.15 -7.08
CA ALA A 137 -11.42 -10.06 -6.10
C ALA A 137 -12.10 -11.24 -6.82
N SER A 138 -12.24 -12.37 -6.13
CA SER A 138 -12.99 -13.51 -6.67
C SER A 138 -14.49 -13.17 -6.77
N PRO A 139 -15.24 -13.77 -7.70
CA PRO A 139 -16.70 -13.62 -7.73
C PRO A 139 -17.37 -14.07 -6.43
N ARG A 140 -16.77 -15.02 -5.71
CA ARG A 140 -17.23 -15.44 -4.38
C ARG A 140 -17.11 -14.31 -3.36
N TYR A 141 -15.96 -13.63 -3.31
CA TYR A 141 -15.75 -12.49 -2.42
C TYR A 141 -16.79 -11.40 -2.67
N VAL A 142 -17.02 -11.04 -3.95
CA VAL A 142 -17.99 -10.02 -4.35
C VAL A 142 -19.40 -10.35 -3.83
N ARG A 143 -19.83 -11.62 -3.92
CA ARG A 143 -21.13 -12.06 -3.41
C ARG A 143 -21.20 -12.03 -1.88
N GLU A 144 -20.16 -12.53 -1.21
CA GLU A 144 -20.10 -12.54 0.26
C GLU A 144 -20.06 -11.13 0.85
N ALA A 145 -19.44 -10.17 0.16
CA ALA A 145 -19.45 -8.76 0.52
C ALA A 145 -20.80 -8.06 0.25
N GLY A 146 -21.74 -8.72 -0.43
CA GLY A 146 -23.04 -8.13 -0.79
C GLY A 146 -22.94 -7.02 -1.84
N TRP A 147 -21.90 -7.01 -2.66
CA TRP A 147 -21.70 -5.97 -3.68
C TRP A 147 -22.46 -6.28 -4.98
N ASP A 148 -22.96 -5.23 -5.64
CA ASP A 148 -23.55 -5.34 -6.97
C ASP A 148 -22.47 -5.70 -7.99
N GLY A 149 -22.52 -6.93 -8.51
CA GLY A 149 -21.49 -7.46 -9.40
C GLY A 149 -21.31 -6.67 -10.69
N LYS A 150 -22.38 -6.02 -11.20
CA LYS A 150 -22.30 -5.17 -12.39
C LYS A 150 -21.49 -3.91 -12.10
N LEU A 151 -21.84 -3.17 -11.05
CA LEU A 151 -21.14 -1.96 -10.66
C LEU A 151 -19.70 -2.25 -10.22
N VAL A 152 -19.43 -3.42 -9.62
CA VAL A 152 -18.06 -3.88 -9.32
C VAL A 152 -17.23 -4.02 -10.61
N ASN A 153 -17.76 -4.69 -11.63
CA ASN A 153 -17.05 -4.86 -12.91
C ASN A 153 -16.86 -3.53 -13.64
N GLU A 154 -17.86 -2.63 -13.63
CA GLU A 154 -17.74 -1.27 -14.16
C GLU A 154 -16.66 -0.46 -13.43
N SER A 155 -16.58 -0.60 -12.11
CA SER A 155 -15.58 0.06 -11.27
C SER A 155 -14.18 -0.48 -11.50
N TYR A 156 -14.00 -1.80 -11.63
CA TYR A 156 -12.71 -2.39 -12.03
C TYR A 156 -12.25 -1.87 -13.39
N LYS A 157 -13.11 -1.93 -14.41
CA LYS A 157 -12.77 -1.42 -15.76
C LYS A 157 -12.39 0.06 -15.74
N TRP A 158 -13.07 0.86 -14.91
CA TRP A 158 -12.73 2.27 -14.77
C TRP A 158 -11.32 2.47 -14.19
N VAL A 159 -10.93 1.67 -13.19
CA VAL A 159 -9.59 1.69 -12.59
C VAL A 159 -8.53 1.20 -13.60
N GLU A 160 -8.79 0.05 -14.22
CA GLU A 160 -7.85 -0.64 -15.11
C GLU A 160 -7.41 0.21 -16.30
N ARG A 161 -8.28 1.08 -16.82
CA ARG A 161 -7.95 1.99 -17.94
C ARG A 161 -6.78 2.92 -17.65
N VAL A 162 -6.49 3.18 -16.38
CA VAL A 162 -5.46 4.14 -15.96
C VAL A 162 -4.24 3.41 -15.42
N VAL A 163 -4.46 2.42 -14.56
CA VAL A 163 -3.38 1.89 -13.72
C VAL A 163 -3.01 0.45 -14.00
N ALA A 164 -3.72 -0.30 -14.86
CA ALA A 164 -3.47 -1.73 -15.02
C ALA A 164 -2.94 -2.08 -16.41
N PHE A 165 -1.81 -2.79 -16.44
CA PHE A 165 -1.11 -3.20 -17.65
C PHE A 165 -0.86 -4.70 -17.65
N ARG A 166 -0.62 -5.26 -18.84
CA ARG A 166 -0.11 -6.62 -18.99
C ARG A 166 1.41 -6.61 -18.79
N PRO A 167 1.96 -7.40 -17.85
CA PRO A 167 3.40 -7.42 -17.63
C PRO A 167 4.15 -8.04 -18.81
N SER A 168 5.41 -7.62 -19.00
CA SER A 168 6.33 -8.30 -19.89
C SER A 168 6.90 -9.54 -19.20
N MET A 169 6.59 -10.72 -19.71
CA MET A 169 7.10 -11.98 -19.18
C MET A 169 8.58 -12.16 -19.54
N ARG A 170 9.41 -12.32 -18.52
CA ARG A 170 10.85 -12.57 -18.64
C ARG A 170 11.19 -13.99 -18.18
N GLN A 171 12.45 -14.37 -18.27
CA GLN A 171 12.91 -15.75 -18.13
C GLN A 171 12.63 -16.33 -16.72
N TRP A 172 12.81 -15.57 -15.64
CA TRP A 172 12.55 -16.02 -14.28
C TRP A 172 11.07 -16.28 -14.05
N GLN A 173 10.23 -15.28 -14.34
CA GLN A 173 8.77 -15.42 -14.20
C GLN A 173 8.23 -16.55 -15.10
N SER A 174 8.80 -16.74 -16.29
CA SER A 174 8.41 -17.83 -17.19
C SER A 174 8.78 -19.20 -16.62
N ALA A 175 9.98 -19.34 -16.05
CA ALA A 175 10.40 -20.58 -15.39
C ALA A 175 9.54 -20.90 -14.16
N VAL A 176 9.16 -19.90 -13.35
CA VAL A 176 8.23 -20.11 -12.24
C VAL A 176 6.84 -20.52 -12.73
N ARG A 177 6.31 -19.89 -13.78
CA ARG A 177 5.04 -20.30 -14.40
C ARG A 177 5.10 -21.75 -14.85
N ASP A 178 6.12 -22.13 -15.59
CA ASP A 178 6.23 -23.46 -16.16
C ASP A 178 6.49 -24.50 -15.07
N GLY A 179 7.28 -24.16 -14.05
CA GLY A 179 7.48 -24.99 -12.86
C GLY A 179 6.20 -25.20 -12.06
N LEU A 180 5.37 -24.16 -11.87
CA LEU A 180 4.05 -24.28 -11.26
C LEU A 180 3.14 -25.27 -11.99
N LEU A 181 3.17 -25.25 -13.32
CA LEU A 181 2.42 -26.18 -14.16
C LEU A 181 2.98 -27.61 -14.05
N GLU A 182 4.29 -27.77 -14.07
CA GLU A 182 5.00 -29.06 -13.94
C GLU A 182 4.67 -29.75 -12.61
N VAL A 183 4.53 -28.99 -11.51
CA VAL A 183 4.23 -29.53 -10.18
C VAL A 183 2.73 -29.64 -9.88
N GLY A 184 1.87 -29.38 -10.87
CA GLY A 184 0.44 -29.65 -10.79
C GLY A 184 -0.44 -28.50 -10.31
N VAL A 185 0.06 -27.25 -10.26
CA VAL A 185 -0.78 -26.06 -10.01
C VAL A 185 -1.52 -25.67 -11.30
N LEU A 186 -2.50 -26.49 -11.65
CA LEU A 186 -3.27 -26.43 -12.89
C LEU A 186 -4.66 -25.83 -12.64
N PRO A 187 -5.35 -25.32 -13.69
CA PRO A 187 -4.89 -25.19 -15.09
C PRO A 187 -3.99 -23.96 -15.29
N TYR A 188 -3.42 -23.83 -16.50
CA TYR A 188 -2.87 -22.54 -16.95
C TYR A 188 -4.00 -21.65 -17.46
N ASN A 189 -4.22 -20.51 -16.82
CA ASN A 189 -5.29 -19.58 -17.15
C ASN A 189 -4.85 -18.42 -18.06
N GLY A 190 -3.63 -18.46 -18.60
CA GLY A 190 -3.12 -17.37 -19.42
C GLY A 190 -2.95 -16.06 -18.64
N PHE A 191 -3.11 -14.93 -19.34
CA PHE A 191 -3.19 -13.61 -18.73
C PHE A 191 -4.64 -13.28 -18.36
N THR A 192 -4.87 -12.89 -17.11
CA THR A 192 -6.18 -12.43 -16.65
C THR A 192 -6.05 -11.58 -15.40
N TYR A 193 -6.93 -10.60 -15.22
CA TYR A 193 -7.06 -9.89 -13.95
C TYR A 193 -7.84 -10.71 -12.91
N ASP A 194 -8.62 -11.71 -13.30
CA ASP A 194 -9.49 -12.44 -12.38
C ASP A 194 -8.69 -13.30 -11.39
N HIS A 195 -9.11 -13.31 -10.12
CA HIS A 195 -8.57 -14.23 -9.13
C HIS A 195 -9.25 -15.60 -9.27
N ILE A 196 -8.51 -16.58 -9.78
CA ILE A 196 -8.98 -17.92 -10.14
C ILE A 196 -7.93 -18.98 -9.82
N HIS A 197 -8.39 -20.16 -9.43
CA HIS A 197 -7.54 -21.31 -9.11
C HIS A 197 -6.64 -21.72 -10.31
N GLY A 198 -5.43 -22.19 -9.99
CA GLY A 198 -4.43 -22.61 -10.98
C GLY A 198 -3.31 -21.57 -11.17
N THR A 199 -2.57 -21.70 -12.27
CA THR A 199 -1.47 -20.80 -12.61
C THR A 199 -1.93 -19.72 -13.57
N LYS A 200 -1.59 -18.46 -13.30
CA LYS A 200 -1.93 -17.32 -14.16
C LYS A 200 -0.82 -16.28 -14.22
N VAL A 201 -0.86 -15.48 -15.30
CA VAL A 201 -0.19 -14.18 -15.36
C VAL A 201 -1.20 -13.12 -14.95
N GLY A 202 -0.90 -12.34 -13.92
CA GLY A 202 -1.75 -11.24 -13.46
C GLY A 202 -1.45 -9.92 -14.17
N GLY A 203 -2.16 -8.87 -13.77
CA GLY A 203 -1.84 -7.50 -14.17
C GLY A 203 -0.67 -6.93 -13.39
N THR A 204 -0.20 -5.78 -13.82
CA THR A 204 0.76 -4.96 -13.08
C THR A 204 0.36 -3.50 -13.15
N ILE A 205 0.74 -2.70 -12.15
CA ILE A 205 0.60 -1.24 -12.21
C ILE A 205 1.80 -0.51 -12.82
N PHE A 206 2.79 -1.26 -13.26
CA PHE A 206 3.94 -0.72 -13.99
C PHE A 206 3.70 -0.86 -15.49
N ASP A 207 3.90 0.22 -16.24
CA ASP A 207 3.79 0.19 -17.69
C ASP A 207 5.03 -0.46 -18.34
N HIS A 208 5.04 -0.51 -19.68
CA HIS A 208 6.12 -1.11 -20.47
C HIS A 208 7.49 -0.45 -20.28
N ASN A 209 7.53 0.80 -19.79
CA ASN A 209 8.75 1.54 -19.49
C ASN A 209 9.17 1.39 -18.01
N GLY A 210 8.42 0.61 -17.22
CA GLY A 210 8.66 0.45 -15.79
C GLY A 210 8.17 1.65 -14.96
N HIS A 211 7.35 2.54 -15.53
CA HIS A 211 6.74 3.64 -14.78
C HIS A 211 5.53 3.12 -13.99
N ARG A 212 5.48 3.43 -12.71
CA ARG A 212 4.40 3.06 -11.79
C ARG A 212 3.22 4.02 -11.96
N HIS A 213 2.04 3.45 -12.19
CA HIS A 213 0.76 4.16 -12.13
C HIS A 213 0.06 3.80 -10.82
N THR A 214 -0.35 4.80 -10.04
CA THR A 214 -0.82 4.65 -8.66
C THR A 214 -2.30 5.01 -8.54
N ALA A 215 -2.90 4.77 -7.38
CA ALA A 215 -4.26 5.25 -7.11
C ALA A 215 -4.37 6.78 -7.24
N ALA A 216 -3.28 7.53 -7.05
CA ALA A 216 -3.27 8.98 -7.23
C ALA A 216 -3.51 9.40 -8.69
N ASP A 217 -3.20 8.52 -9.67
CA ASP A 217 -3.45 8.80 -11.07
C ASP A 217 -4.94 8.77 -11.41
N LEU A 218 -5.77 8.05 -10.64
CA LEU A 218 -7.23 8.03 -10.79
C LEU A 218 -7.88 9.40 -10.47
N LEU A 219 -7.14 10.32 -9.84
CA LEU A 219 -7.58 11.71 -9.65
C LEU A 219 -7.62 12.50 -10.96
N GLU A 220 -7.09 11.98 -12.08
CA GLU A 220 -7.30 12.57 -13.40
C GLU A 220 -8.79 12.67 -13.78
N TYR A 221 -9.61 11.79 -13.22
CA TYR A 221 -11.05 11.81 -13.40
C TYR A 221 -11.77 12.83 -12.52
N ALA A 222 -11.09 13.49 -11.59
CA ALA A 222 -11.73 14.43 -10.67
C ALA A 222 -12.17 15.72 -11.38
N ASN A 223 -13.30 16.29 -10.94
CA ASN A 223 -13.71 17.61 -11.39
C ASN A 223 -12.87 18.67 -10.67
N THR A 224 -12.05 19.40 -11.43
CA THR A 224 -11.08 20.36 -10.89
C THR A 224 -11.70 21.54 -10.16
N ASN A 225 -12.99 21.84 -10.39
CA ASN A 225 -13.67 22.99 -9.79
C ASN A 225 -14.26 22.68 -8.41
N THR A 226 -14.39 21.42 -8.06
CA THR A 226 -15.12 20.95 -6.88
C THR A 226 -14.25 20.11 -5.95
N ILE A 227 -13.04 19.73 -6.36
CA ILE A 227 -12.09 19.03 -5.50
C ILE A 227 -11.01 19.97 -4.96
N THR A 228 -10.67 19.81 -3.68
CA THR A 228 -9.46 20.36 -3.06
C THR A 228 -8.67 19.19 -2.47
N LEU A 229 -7.37 19.13 -2.75
CA LEU A 229 -6.48 18.12 -2.19
C LEU A 229 -5.35 18.80 -1.42
N LEU A 230 -5.25 18.49 -0.12
CA LEU A 230 -4.21 19.01 0.78
C LEU A 230 -3.25 17.91 1.18
N LEU A 231 -1.98 18.05 0.77
CA LEU A 231 -0.84 17.25 1.20
C LEU A 231 -0.31 17.74 2.55
N HIS A 232 0.42 16.89 3.26
CA HIS A 232 0.96 17.17 4.59
C HIS A 232 -0.11 17.67 5.59
N ALA A 233 -1.33 17.16 5.45
CA ALA A 233 -2.47 17.42 6.32
C ALA A 233 -2.69 16.25 7.28
N THR A 234 -2.14 16.31 8.48
CA THR A 234 -2.34 15.26 9.48
C THR A 234 -3.64 15.50 10.24
N VAL A 235 -4.66 14.70 9.97
CA VAL A 235 -5.93 14.74 10.72
C VAL A 235 -5.72 14.19 12.13
N HIS A 236 -6.08 14.98 13.14
CA HIS A 236 -5.93 14.63 14.55
C HIS A 236 -7.23 14.12 15.15
N ARG A 237 -8.38 14.66 14.72
CA ARG A 237 -9.67 14.30 15.30
C ARG A 237 -10.84 14.59 14.37
N ILE A 238 -11.87 13.75 14.45
CA ILE A 238 -13.22 14.03 13.93
C ILE A 238 -14.02 14.76 15.01
N LEU A 239 -14.76 15.78 14.60
CA LEU A 239 -15.57 16.64 15.47
C LEU A 239 -17.03 16.19 15.42
N PHE A 240 -17.67 16.12 16.60
CA PHE A 240 -19.03 15.64 16.76
C PHE A 240 -19.91 16.64 17.49
N THR A 241 -21.16 16.75 17.03
CA THR A 241 -22.25 17.37 17.81
C THR A 241 -23.06 16.29 18.51
N THR A 242 -23.39 16.50 19.78
CA THR A 242 -24.30 15.65 20.56
C THR A 242 -25.48 16.47 21.06
N HIS A 243 -26.71 16.02 20.79
CA HIS A 243 -27.91 16.70 21.26
C HIS A 243 -28.30 16.18 22.64
N LYS A 244 -27.66 16.73 23.68
CA LYS A 244 -27.81 16.31 25.09
C LYS A 244 -29.27 16.27 25.60
N GLU A 245 -30.20 16.95 24.93
CA GLU A 245 -31.62 17.04 25.34
C GLU A 245 -32.47 15.84 24.89
N ARG A 246 -31.97 14.96 24.02
CA ARG A 246 -32.67 13.73 23.62
C ARG A 246 -31.92 12.51 24.14
N SER A 247 -32.49 11.81 25.12
CA SER A 247 -32.02 10.46 25.47
C SER A 247 -32.10 9.61 24.18
N ASN A 248 -30.94 9.13 23.70
CA ASN A 248 -30.71 8.45 22.40
C ASN A 248 -30.32 9.30 21.18
N SER A 249 -29.89 10.56 21.31
CA SER A 249 -29.30 11.25 20.15
C SER A 249 -27.96 10.63 19.76
N ARG A 250 -27.83 10.13 18.52
CA ARG A 250 -26.55 9.66 17.99
C ARG A 250 -25.59 10.84 17.79
N PRO A 251 -24.27 10.68 18.06
CA PRO A 251 -23.28 11.65 17.66
C PRO A 251 -23.32 11.85 16.14
N VAL A 252 -23.28 13.11 15.71
CA VAL A 252 -23.23 13.47 14.28
C VAL A 252 -21.84 14.04 13.99
N ALA A 253 -21.11 13.41 13.07
CA ALA A 253 -19.83 13.94 12.61
C ALA A 253 -20.07 15.19 11.76
N HIS A 254 -19.40 16.30 12.07
CA HIS A 254 -19.65 17.58 11.38
C HIS A 254 -18.39 18.31 10.93
N GLY A 255 -17.20 17.83 11.30
CA GLY A 255 -15.95 18.37 10.81
C GLY A 255 -14.73 17.55 11.25
N VAL A 256 -13.55 18.00 10.83
CA VAL A 256 -12.27 17.43 11.23
C VAL A 256 -11.31 18.54 11.64
N LEU A 257 -10.45 18.24 12.61
CA LEU A 257 -9.30 19.05 12.98
C LEU A 257 -8.04 18.40 12.42
N TYR A 258 -7.26 19.17 11.66
CA TYR A 258 -5.99 18.72 11.09
C TYR A 258 -4.88 19.76 11.30
N LYS A 259 -3.64 19.31 11.25
CA LYS A 259 -2.46 20.19 11.29
C LYS A 259 -1.70 20.14 9.98
N ASP A 260 -1.16 21.29 9.58
CA ASP A 260 -0.21 21.40 8.47
C ASP A 260 1.22 21.01 8.89
N ALA A 261 2.16 21.04 7.95
CA ALA A 261 3.58 20.76 8.21
C ALA A 261 4.27 21.77 9.15
N ARG A 262 3.66 22.93 9.43
CA ARG A 262 4.15 23.95 10.38
C ARG A 262 3.51 23.80 11.77
N GLY A 263 2.60 22.86 11.95
CA GLY A 263 1.85 22.65 13.19
C GLY A 263 0.65 23.59 13.34
N THR A 264 0.31 24.37 12.32
CA THR A 264 -0.88 25.23 12.30
C THR A 264 -2.13 24.36 12.35
N GLU A 265 -3.08 24.70 13.22
CA GLU A 265 -4.36 24.00 13.30
C GLU A 265 -5.37 24.57 12.30
N HIS A 266 -6.02 23.66 11.57
CA HIS A 266 -7.08 23.95 10.63
C HIS A 266 -8.32 23.12 10.97
N ARG A 267 -9.49 23.63 10.58
CA ARG A 267 -10.77 22.94 10.71
C ARG A 267 -11.51 22.94 9.38
N ALA A 268 -11.91 21.75 8.94
CA ALA A 268 -12.81 21.59 7.80
C ALA A 268 -14.15 21.06 8.31
N TYR A 269 -15.24 21.71 7.92
CA TYR A 269 -16.59 21.35 8.34
C TYR A 269 -17.42 20.88 7.14
N LEU A 270 -18.47 20.11 7.43
CA LEU A 270 -19.48 19.78 6.43
C LEU A 270 -20.35 21.00 6.14
N ASN A 271 -20.67 21.22 4.86
CA ASN A 271 -21.72 22.14 4.44
C ASN A 271 -23.08 21.70 5.01
N HIS A 272 -24.05 22.61 5.03
CA HIS A 272 -25.44 22.23 5.32
C HIS A 272 -25.95 21.25 4.27
N GLY A 273 -26.36 20.06 4.72
CA GLY A 273 -26.91 19.01 3.86
C GLY A 273 -27.08 17.73 4.66
N THR A 274 -28.26 17.12 4.59
CA THR A 274 -28.62 15.93 5.40
C THR A 274 -27.88 14.66 5.01
N LYS A 275 -27.18 14.69 3.86
CA LYS A 275 -26.40 13.57 3.31
C LYS A 275 -24.91 13.88 3.23
N ASN A 276 -24.46 15.05 3.68
CA ASN A 276 -23.03 15.39 3.72
C ASN A 276 -22.36 14.55 4.80
N GLU A 277 -21.15 14.06 4.54
CA GLU A 277 -20.51 13.07 5.41
C GLU A 277 -18.99 13.15 5.36
N ILE A 278 -18.36 12.75 6.46
CA ILE A 278 -16.93 12.52 6.57
C ILE A 278 -16.67 11.06 6.24
N ILE A 279 -15.68 10.79 5.39
CA ILE A 279 -15.30 9.44 5.00
C ILE A 279 -13.84 9.20 5.36
N VAL A 280 -13.59 8.22 6.22
CA VAL A 280 -12.25 7.82 6.61
C VAL A 280 -11.73 6.75 5.65
N SER A 281 -10.63 7.04 5.00
CA SER A 281 -9.90 6.15 4.06
C SER A 281 -8.41 6.12 4.40
N ALA A 282 -8.09 6.14 5.70
CA ALA A 282 -6.74 6.23 6.26
C ALA A 282 -6.02 4.87 6.37
N GLY A 283 -6.65 3.80 5.88
CA GLY A 283 -6.10 2.45 5.81
C GLY A 283 -6.26 1.64 7.10
N ALA A 284 -5.88 0.36 7.04
CA ALA A 284 -6.04 -0.61 8.12
C ALA A 284 -5.49 -0.17 9.49
N LEU A 285 -4.42 0.64 9.51
CA LEU A 285 -3.88 1.21 10.75
C LEU A 285 -4.44 2.60 11.06
N GLY A 286 -4.56 3.47 10.06
CA GLY A 286 -4.92 4.87 10.26
C GLY A 286 -6.39 5.07 10.61
N SER A 287 -7.29 4.27 10.05
CA SER A 287 -8.73 4.39 10.26
C SER A 287 -9.17 4.05 11.69
N PRO A 288 -8.84 2.86 12.25
CA PRO A 288 -9.16 2.58 13.65
C PRO A 288 -8.41 3.52 14.62
N GLN A 289 -7.16 3.89 14.32
CA GLN A 289 -6.42 4.88 15.12
C GLN A 289 -7.18 6.22 15.18
N LEU A 290 -7.63 6.75 14.03
CA LEU A 290 -8.34 8.03 13.99
C LEU A 290 -9.71 7.95 14.70
N LEU A 291 -10.45 6.85 14.55
CA LEU A 291 -11.71 6.66 15.28
C LEU A 291 -11.47 6.72 16.79
N MET A 292 -10.46 6.01 17.30
CA MET A 292 -10.10 6.03 18.72
C MET A 292 -9.65 7.40 19.19
N LEU A 293 -8.77 8.09 18.45
CA LEU A 293 -8.35 9.47 18.76
C LEU A 293 -9.52 10.48 18.76
N SER A 294 -10.62 10.12 18.10
CA SER A 294 -11.87 10.88 18.02
C SER A 294 -12.92 10.45 19.03
N GLY A 295 -12.59 9.54 19.95
CA GLY A 295 -13.48 9.10 21.02
C GLY A 295 -14.44 7.97 20.64
N ILE A 296 -14.20 7.29 19.52
CA ILE A 296 -14.97 6.09 19.10
C ILE A 296 -14.06 4.86 19.24
N GLY A 297 -14.31 4.04 20.26
CA GLY A 297 -13.47 2.90 20.59
C GLY A 297 -13.82 2.30 21.95
N ALA A 298 -13.02 1.36 22.44
CA ALA A 298 -13.24 0.75 23.76
C ALA A 298 -13.14 1.80 24.87
N GLY A 299 -14.24 2.04 25.59
CA GLY A 299 -14.36 3.16 26.52
C GLY A 299 -13.34 3.16 27.67
N HIS A 300 -12.85 2.00 28.09
CA HIS A 300 -11.78 1.92 29.09
C HIS A 300 -10.43 2.38 28.50
N HIS A 301 -10.02 1.82 27.36
CA HIS A 301 -8.81 2.19 26.63
C HIS A 301 -8.75 3.69 26.32
N LEU A 302 -9.88 4.26 25.86
CA LEU A 302 -9.97 5.69 25.58
C LEU A 302 -9.72 6.54 26.83
N ARG A 303 -10.29 6.16 27.98
CA ARG A 303 -10.10 6.88 29.25
C ARG A 303 -8.65 6.79 29.76
N GLU A 304 -7.98 5.65 29.56
CA GLU A 304 -6.56 5.48 29.89
C GLU A 304 -5.66 6.46 29.12
N HIS A 305 -6.04 6.82 27.90
CA HIS A 305 -5.36 7.84 27.10
C HIS A 305 -5.92 9.26 27.28
N ASN A 306 -6.77 9.51 28.29
CA ASN A 306 -7.43 10.80 28.53
C ASN A 306 -8.27 11.29 27.33
N ILE A 307 -8.85 10.37 26.55
CA ILE A 307 -9.74 10.68 25.43
C ILE A 307 -11.18 10.61 25.93
N SER A 308 -11.95 11.67 25.69
CA SER A 308 -13.38 11.68 25.98
C SER A 308 -14.12 10.69 25.07
N VAL A 309 -14.91 9.80 25.67
CA VAL A 309 -15.69 8.81 24.93
C VAL A 309 -16.89 9.49 24.27
N VAL A 310 -16.91 9.48 22.94
CA VAL A 310 -18.04 9.89 22.10
C VAL A 310 -19.00 8.72 21.90
N LEU A 311 -18.44 7.53 21.63
CA LEU A 311 -19.17 6.28 21.52
C LEU A 311 -18.29 5.14 22.02
N ASP A 312 -18.80 4.35 22.98
CA ASP A 312 -18.15 3.10 23.38
C ASP A 312 -18.39 2.04 22.30
N GLN A 313 -17.37 1.81 21.49
CA GLN A 313 -17.38 0.85 20.40
C GLN A 313 -16.14 -0.06 20.54
N PRO A 314 -16.21 -1.10 21.40
CA PRO A 314 -15.04 -1.92 21.75
C PRO A 314 -14.49 -2.75 20.58
N LEU A 315 -15.22 -2.82 19.46
CA LEU A 315 -14.79 -3.52 18.27
C LEU A 315 -13.85 -2.72 17.35
N VAL A 316 -13.69 -1.40 17.57
CA VAL A 316 -12.68 -0.61 16.85
C VAL A 316 -11.28 -1.11 17.20
N GLY A 317 -10.46 -1.35 16.17
CA GLY A 317 -9.12 -1.91 16.31
C GLY A 317 -9.09 -3.42 16.49
N GLN A 318 -10.23 -4.10 16.59
CA GLN A 318 -10.28 -5.57 16.74
C GLN A 318 -10.30 -6.28 15.38
N GLY A 319 -9.85 -7.53 15.35
CA GLY A 319 -9.85 -8.36 14.13
C GLY A 319 -8.80 -7.90 13.12
N MET A 320 -7.65 -7.42 13.60
CA MET A 320 -6.50 -7.11 12.74
C MET A 320 -5.92 -8.41 12.19
N SER A 321 -5.68 -8.45 10.88
CA SER A 321 -5.06 -9.61 10.24
C SER A 321 -3.97 -9.17 9.29
N ASP A 322 -2.92 -9.97 9.17
CA ASP A 322 -1.90 -9.83 8.13
C ASP A 322 -1.58 -11.20 7.56
N ASN A 323 -1.59 -11.31 6.23
CA ASN A 323 -1.35 -12.59 5.57
C ASN A 323 0.13 -12.98 5.79
N PRO A 324 0.40 -14.12 6.45
CA PRO A 324 1.76 -14.64 6.56
C PRO A 324 2.38 -14.86 5.19
N MET A 325 3.65 -14.48 5.05
CA MET A 325 4.49 -14.84 3.92
C MET A 325 5.79 -15.47 4.39
N ASN A 326 6.17 -16.54 3.71
CA ASN A 326 7.49 -17.15 3.81
C ASN A 326 8.12 -17.22 2.42
N ALA A 327 9.44 -17.13 2.35
CA ALA A 327 10.14 -17.06 1.08
C ALA A 327 11.43 -17.87 1.10
N VAL A 328 11.83 -18.35 -0.09
CA VAL A 328 13.11 -19.00 -0.34
C VAL A 328 13.88 -18.16 -1.34
N TYR A 329 15.10 -17.78 -0.98
CA TYR A 329 16.04 -17.23 -1.94
C TYR A 329 16.67 -18.35 -2.75
N VAL A 330 16.66 -18.22 -4.07
CA VAL A 330 17.30 -19.17 -4.98
C VAL A 330 18.43 -18.46 -5.72
N PRO A 331 19.69 -18.78 -5.40
CA PRO A 331 20.84 -18.26 -6.13
C PRO A 331 20.91 -18.89 -7.52
N SER A 332 21.17 -18.06 -8.52
CA SER A 332 21.19 -18.46 -9.93
C SER A 332 22.63 -18.58 -10.45
N PRO A 333 22.95 -19.59 -11.30
CA PRO A 333 24.23 -19.69 -11.97
C PRO A 333 24.45 -18.61 -13.03
N SER A 334 23.36 -18.01 -13.54
CA SER A 334 23.38 -16.92 -14.52
C SER A 334 22.71 -15.66 -13.95
N PRO A 335 23.10 -14.45 -14.37
CA PRO A 335 22.38 -13.23 -14.03
C PRO A 335 20.90 -13.34 -14.38
N VAL A 336 20.05 -12.81 -13.50
CA VAL A 336 18.60 -12.76 -13.69
C VAL A 336 18.14 -11.32 -13.77
N GLU A 337 17.17 -11.06 -14.62
CA GLU A 337 16.53 -9.78 -14.75
C GLU A 337 15.87 -9.32 -13.44
N VAL A 338 15.75 -8.02 -13.25
CA VAL A 338 14.86 -7.47 -12.23
C VAL A 338 13.42 -7.69 -12.67
N SER A 339 12.67 -8.48 -11.89
CA SER A 339 11.24 -8.68 -12.11
C SER A 339 10.48 -8.67 -10.78
N LEU A 340 9.34 -8.00 -10.77
CA LEU A 340 8.36 -8.08 -9.68
C LEU A 340 7.31 -9.15 -10.02
N ILE A 341 6.39 -9.40 -9.07
CA ILE A 341 5.36 -10.43 -9.21
C ILE A 341 4.54 -10.19 -10.49
N SER A 342 4.58 -11.16 -11.39
CA SER A 342 3.77 -11.21 -12.62
C SER A 342 3.00 -12.52 -12.73
N VAL A 343 3.56 -13.59 -12.17
CA VAL A 343 2.97 -14.94 -12.13
C VAL A 343 2.54 -15.26 -10.72
N VAL A 344 1.40 -15.95 -10.61
CA VAL A 344 0.95 -16.54 -9.36
C VAL A 344 0.37 -17.93 -9.59
N GLY A 345 0.70 -18.86 -8.68
CA GLY A 345 0.04 -20.14 -8.51
C GLY A 345 -0.98 -20.07 -7.38
N ILE A 346 -2.26 -20.16 -7.69
CA ILE A 346 -3.35 -20.11 -6.71
C ILE A 346 -3.75 -21.55 -6.37
N THR A 347 -3.33 -22.06 -5.22
CA THR A 347 -3.53 -23.47 -4.85
C THR A 347 -4.90 -23.73 -4.20
N ASN A 348 -5.35 -24.99 -4.18
CA ASN A 348 -6.62 -25.38 -3.53
C ASN A 348 -6.52 -25.44 -2.02
N PHE A 349 -5.32 -25.58 -1.48
CA PHE A 349 -5.10 -25.70 -0.05
C PHE A 349 -4.98 -24.34 0.64
N GLY A 350 -4.85 -23.24 -0.10
CA GLY A 350 -4.92 -21.88 0.44
C GLY A 350 -3.56 -21.22 0.66
N SER A 351 -2.59 -21.49 -0.21
CA SER A 351 -1.37 -20.68 -0.33
C SER A 351 -1.22 -20.19 -1.77
N TYR A 352 -0.71 -18.97 -1.94
CA TYR A 352 -0.43 -18.39 -3.24
C TYR A 352 1.07 -18.32 -3.45
N ILE A 353 1.55 -18.93 -4.54
CA ILE A 353 2.98 -19.00 -4.84
C ILE A 353 3.32 -17.92 -5.86
N GLU A 354 4.19 -17.00 -5.47
CA GLU A 354 4.62 -15.85 -6.25
C GLU A 354 6.14 -15.80 -6.34
N ALA A 355 6.69 -14.98 -7.22
CA ALA A 355 8.14 -14.85 -7.35
C ALA A 355 8.58 -13.45 -7.76
N VAL A 356 9.82 -13.13 -7.39
CA VAL A 356 10.52 -11.89 -7.73
C VAL A 356 11.99 -12.20 -8.01
N SER A 357 12.65 -11.40 -8.84
CA SER A 357 14.05 -11.65 -9.25
C SER A 357 14.87 -10.37 -9.38
N GLY A 358 16.18 -10.55 -9.55
CA GLY A 358 17.14 -9.45 -9.60
C GLY A 358 17.49 -8.98 -8.19
N ALA A 359 17.63 -9.93 -7.26
CA ALA A 359 18.05 -9.68 -5.89
C ALA A 359 19.48 -10.19 -5.65
N ALA A 360 20.24 -9.44 -4.87
CA ALA A 360 21.56 -9.85 -4.40
C ALA A 360 21.45 -10.57 -3.05
N PHE A 361 22.36 -11.52 -2.82
CA PHE A 361 22.66 -12.12 -1.52
C PHE A 361 24.17 -12.03 -1.29
N THR A 362 24.61 -11.24 -0.31
CA THR A 362 26.04 -11.13 0.01
C THR A 362 26.45 -12.10 1.12
N SER A 363 27.68 -12.61 1.03
CA SER A 363 28.23 -13.70 1.86
C SER A 363 28.28 -13.43 3.37
N ASN A 364 27.97 -12.20 3.82
CA ASN A 364 27.81 -11.85 5.23
C ASN A 364 26.37 -12.00 5.74
N GLY A 365 25.49 -12.68 5.00
CA GLY A 365 24.14 -13.07 5.44
C GLY A 365 23.18 -11.92 5.75
N SER A 366 23.50 -10.69 5.34
CA SER A 366 22.83 -9.47 5.83
C SER A 366 22.24 -8.58 4.75
N GLU A 367 22.32 -8.94 3.47
CA GLU A 367 21.82 -8.08 2.38
C GLU A 367 20.86 -8.84 1.47
N PHE A 368 19.57 -8.66 1.71
CA PHE A 368 18.50 -8.92 0.76
C PHE A 368 17.97 -7.58 0.26
N THR A 369 18.44 -7.09 -0.88
CA THR A 369 18.06 -5.75 -1.37
C THR A 369 16.55 -5.54 -1.56
N MET A 370 15.75 -6.62 -1.59
CA MET A 370 14.30 -6.59 -1.73
C MET A 370 13.51 -6.84 -0.43
N PHE A 371 14.12 -7.48 0.58
CA PHE A 371 13.44 -7.92 1.82
C PHE A 371 14.17 -7.51 3.11
N THR A 372 15.43 -7.08 3.04
CA THR A 372 16.12 -6.39 4.14
C THR A 372 16.00 -4.89 3.95
N PRO A 373 15.28 -4.19 4.83
CA PRO A 373 15.48 -2.76 4.97
C PRO A 373 16.89 -2.54 5.54
N LYS A 374 17.80 -1.99 4.75
CA LYS A 374 19.03 -1.43 5.31
C LYS A 374 18.65 -0.43 6.42
N ILE A 375 19.49 -0.35 7.45
CA ILE A 375 19.45 0.60 8.61
C ILE A 375 18.82 0.04 9.91
N GLY A 376 18.60 -1.27 10.05
CA GLY A 376 18.31 -1.89 11.36
C GLY A 376 19.53 -2.01 12.31
N GLN A 377 20.77 -1.91 11.80
CA GLN A 377 22.00 -2.09 12.58
C GLN A 377 22.71 -0.77 12.99
N PHE A 378 22.18 0.40 12.61
CA PHE A 378 22.75 1.69 13.03
C PHE A 378 22.06 2.30 14.27
N SER A 379 21.08 1.61 14.85
CA SER A 379 20.36 2.02 16.07
C SER A 379 21.20 2.05 17.35
N LYS A 380 22.53 1.85 17.27
CA LYS A 380 23.48 2.00 18.38
C LYS A 380 24.44 3.19 18.27
N LEU A 381 24.35 4.04 17.24
CA LEU A 381 25.25 5.19 17.10
C LEU A 381 24.52 6.54 17.29
N PRO A 382 25.08 7.47 18.09
CA PRO A 382 24.41 8.72 18.44
C PRO A 382 24.25 9.69 17.25
N PRO A 383 23.23 10.58 17.26
CA PRO A 383 22.64 11.19 16.06
C PRO A 383 23.42 12.34 15.38
N LYS A 384 24.73 12.52 15.63
CA LYS A 384 25.46 13.74 15.18
C LYS A 384 26.44 13.57 14.03
N GLN A 385 26.47 12.43 13.33
CA GLN A 385 27.40 12.23 12.20
C GLN A 385 26.78 11.53 10.96
N MET A 386 25.47 11.60 10.74
CA MET A 386 24.86 11.14 9.47
C MET A 386 24.82 12.28 8.45
N ILE A 387 25.94 12.53 7.75
CA ILE A 387 26.04 13.52 6.67
C ILE A 387 25.87 12.83 5.32
N LEU A 388 25.15 13.52 4.41
CA LEU A 388 24.78 13.23 3.00
C LEU A 388 25.69 12.26 2.19
N GLN A 389 26.98 12.17 2.51
CA GLN A 389 27.91 11.25 1.88
C GLN A 389 27.54 9.78 2.09
N ALA A 390 26.97 9.39 3.24
CA ALA A 390 26.58 7.99 3.47
C ALA A 390 25.40 7.56 2.58
N ILE A 391 24.45 8.48 2.33
CA ILE A 391 23.29 8.28 1.46
C ILE A 391 23.74 8.26 -0.01
N ALA A 392 24.57 9.22 -0.43
CA ALA A 392 25.13 9.25 -1.78
C ALA A 392 26.00 8.00 -2.08
N LYS A 393 26.74 7.50 -1.08
CA LYS A 393 27.55 6.28 -1.20
C LYS A 393 26.70 5.01 -1.17
N ALA A 394 25.51 5.03 -0.56
CA ALA A 394 24.54 3.95 -0.63
C ALA A 394 23.83 3.89 -2.00
N ILE A 395 23.44 5.05 -2.54
CA ILE A 395 22.86 5.17 -3.89
C ILE A 395 23.90 4.76 -4.95
N GLY A 396 25.12 5.30 -4.87
CA GLY A 396 26.21 4.93 -5.78
C GLY A 396 26.61 3.46 -5.68
N ARG A 397 26.44 2.80 -4.52
CA ARG A 397 26.65 1.35 -4.37
C ARG A 397 25.55 0.51 -5.01
N ILE A 398 24.31 0.99 -5.05
CA ILE A 398 23.19 0.31 -5.71
C ILE A 398 23.35 0.38 -7.23
N GLU A 399 23.77 1.54 -7.75
CA GLU A 399 24.10 1.74 -9.16
C GLU A 399 25.37 1.00 -9.59
N SER A 400 26.31 0.78 -8.66
CA SER A 400 27.55 0.02 -8.87
C SER A 400 27.49 -1.43 -8.39
N LEU A 401 26.30 -1.99 -8.10
CA LEU A 401 26.20 -3.43 -7.85
C LEU A 401 26.61 -4.13 -9.12
N ASP A 402 27.69 -4.91 -9.03
CA ASP A 402 28.16 -5.73 -10.13
C ASP A 402 27.01 -6.63 -10.61
N GLN A 403 26.88 -6.85 -11.92
CA GLN A 403 25.90 -7.80 -12.47
C GLN A 403 26.11 -9.21 -11.88
N GLU A 404 27.31 -9.49 -11.39
CA GLU A 404 27.64 -10.69 -10.62
C GLU A 404 26.96 -10.77 -9.24
N ALA A 405 26.58 -9.64 -8.63
CA ALA A 405 25.87 -9.60 -7.36
C ALA A 405 24.37 -9.90 -7.49
N LEU A 406 23.74 -9.65 -8.64
CA LEU A 406 22.30 -9.89 -8.90
C LEU A 406 22.03 -11.30 -9.46
N ARG A 407 22.53 -12.32 -8.76
CA ARG A 407 22.42 -13.73 -9.17
C ARG A 407 21.39 -14.49 -8.36
N GLY A 408 20.12 -14.11 -8.46
CA GLY A 408 19.03 -14.88 -7.87
C GLY A 408 17.72 -14.14 -7.71
N GLY A 409 16.77 -14.82 -7.10
CA GLY A 409 15.44 -14.30 -6.82
C GLY A 409 14.76 -15.05 -5.70
N PHE A 410 13.55 -14.63 -5.37
CA PHE A 410 12.72 -15.28 -4.36
C PHE A 410 11.56 -15.99 -5.02
N ILE A 411 11.25 -17.15 -4.49
CA ILE A 411 9.94 -17.76 -4.62
C ILE A 411 9.32 -17.69 -3.22
N LEU A 412 8.12 -17.15 -3.14
CA LEU A 412 7.43 -16.88 -1.88
C LEU A 412 6.04 -17.49 -1.88
N GLU A 413 5.56 -17.79 -0.69
CA GLU A 413 4.21 -18.28 -0.44
C GLU A 413 3.46 -17.24 0.39
N LYS A 414 2.20 -16.97 0.06
CA LYS A 414 1.26 -16.16 0.85
C LYS A 414 0.11 -17.03 1.32
N VAL A 415 -0.10 -17.12 2.63
CA VAL A 415 -1.27 -17.80 3.23
C VAL A 415 -2.56 -16.99 3.02
N ILE A 416 -3.61 -17.64 2.51
CA ILE A 416 -4.96 -17.05 2.34
C ILE A 416 -5.66 -16.82 3.69
N GLY A 417 -6.58 -15.86 3.74
CA GLY A 417 -7.28 -15.47 4.97
C GLY A 417 -6.56 -14.23 5.51
N PRO A 418 -5.78 -14.36 6.60
CA PRO A 418 -5.57 -15.56 7.45
C PRO A 418 -6.76 -15.83 8.38
N ILE A 419 -6.73 -16.95 9.10
CA ILE A 419 -7.71 -17.22 10.17
C ILE A 419 -7.27 -16.54 11.47
N SER A 420 -5.96 -16.49 11.70
CA SER A 420 -5.37 -15.80 12.84
C SER A 420 -5.68 -14.30 12.78
N THR A 421 -6.10 -13.75 13.91
CA THR A 421 -6.43 -12.33 14.07
C THR A 421 -5.85 -11.82 15.37
N GLY A 422 -5.45 -10.55 15.40
CA GLY A 422 -5.16 -9.82 16.62
C GLY A 422 -5.93 -8.50 16.70
N HIS A 423 -5.28 -7.48 17.22
CA HIS A 423 -5.90 -6.20 17.56
C HIS A 423 -4.90 -5.04 17.43
N LEU A 424 -5.44 -3.83 17.45
CA LEU A 424 -4.72 -2.58 17.38
C LEU A 424 -5.14 -1.66 18.52
N GLU A 425 -4.16 -1.09 19.20
CA GLU A 425 -4.34 -0.18 20.32
C GLU A 425 -3.57 1.12 20.11
N LEU A 426 -4.06 2.20 20.71
CA LEU A 426 -3.29 3.43 20.75
C LEU A 426 -2.03 3.23 21.60
N ARG A 427 -0.87 3.62 21.06
CA ARG A 427 0.35 3.76 21.85
C ARG A 427 0.32 5.07 22.67
N ASN A 428 -0.19 6.12 22.06
CA ASN A 428 -0.31 7.46 22.59
C ASN A 428 -1.37 8.25 21.78
N THR A 429 -1.48 9.55 22.04
CA THR A 429 -2.45 10.44 21.37
C THR A 429 -1.90 11.20 20.16
N ASP A 430 -0.65 10.95 19.74
CA ASP A 430 -0.07 11.59 18.56
C ASP A 430 -0.44 10.79 17.29
N PRO A 431 -1.23 11.36 16.35
CA PRO A 431 -1.61 10.66 15.12
C PRO A 431 -0.43 10.38 14.18
N ASN A 432 0.73 11.02 14.38
CA ASN A 432 1.93 10.75 13.60
C ASN A 432 2.58 9.42 13.97
N ASP A 433 2.40 8.97 15.22
CA ASP A 433 2.98 7.72 15.70
C ASP A 433 2.20 6.50 15.20
N ASN A 434 2.89 5.38 15.08
CA ASN A 434 2.23 4.11 14.78
C ASN A 434 1.51 3.59 16.04
N PRO A 435 0.28 3.07 15.91
CA PRO A 435 -0.38 2.35 16.99
C PRO A 435 0.37 1.04 17.31
N LEU A 436 0.06 0.44 18.45
CA LEU A 436 0.44 -0.95 18.74
C LEU A 436 -0.45 -1.88 17.91
N VAL A 437 0.13 -2.94 17.33
CA VAL A 437 -0.64 -3.90 16.53
C VAL A 437 -0.09 -5.30 16.69
N THR A 438 -0.98 -6.25 16.92
CA THR A 438 -0.70 -7.68 16.99
C THR A 438 -1.50 -8.38 15.89
N PHE A 439 -0.88 -9.33 15.18
CA PHE A 439 -1.57 -10.13 14.16
C PHE A 439 -1.73 -11.60 14.55
N ASN A 440 -0.96 -12.08 15.53
CA ASN A 440 -0.95 -13.46 16.01
C ASN A 440 -0.61 -14.47 14.90
N TYR A 441 0.47 -14.22 14.14
CA TYR A 441 0.87 -15.10 13.03
C TYR A 441 0.95 -16.58 13.45
N PHE A 442 0.26 -17.45 12.70
CA PHE A 442 0.20 -18.89 12.96
C PHE A 442 -0.35 -19.31 14.34
N GLN A 443 -1.16 -18.45 14.96
CA GLN A 443 -1.93 -18.83 16.15
C GLN A 443 -2.96 -19.91 15.82
N ASP A 444 -3.66 -19.80 14.68
CA ASP A 444 -4.47 -20.89 14.16
C ASP A 444 -3.57 -21.90 13.40
N PRO A 445 -3.58 -23.19 13.76
CA PRO A 445 -2.69 -24.18 13.16
C PRO A 445 -2.95 -24.40 11.66
N ARG A 446 -4.14 -24.06 11.15
CA ARG A 446 -4.47 -24.20 9.72
C ARG A 446 -3.72 -23.18 8.86
N ASP A 447 -3.42 -22.00 9.40
CA ASP A 447 -2.57 -21.03 8.69
C ASP A 447 -1.14 -21.57 8.53
N LEU A 448 -0.64 -22.30 9.54
CA LEU A 448 0.68 -22.91 9.50
C LEU A 448 0.73 -24.10 8.55
N GLU A 449 -0.31 -24.94 8.54
CA GLU A 449 -0.42 -26.06 7.60
C GLU A 449 -0.38 -25.56 6.15
N ARG A 450 -1.05 -24.44 5.86
CA ARG A 450 -1.01 -23.78 4.54
C ARG A 450 0.40 -23.32 4.17
N CYS A 451 1.13 -22.72 5.11
CA CYS A 451 2.53 -22.34 4.89
C CYS A 451 3.39 -23.57 4.56
N ILE A 452 3.28 -24.65 5.35
CA ILE A 452 4.05 -25.90 5.13
C ILE A 452 3.79 -26.46 3.72
N GLN A 453 2.53 -26.52 3.31
CA GLN A 453 2.16 -26.98 1.96
C GLN A 453 2.63 -26.03 0.85
N GLY A 454 2.62 -24.71 1.12
CA GLY A 454 3.17 -23.69 0.23
C GLY A 454 4.67 -23.87 0.02
N MET A 455 5.42 -24.01 1.11
CA MET A 455 6.87 -24.27 1.09
C MET A 455 7.23 -25.58 0.40
N GLY A 456 6.46 -26.66 0.62
CA GLY A 456 6.62 -27.91 -0.11
C GLY A 456 6.29 -27.80 -1.61
N THR A 457 5.45 -26.85 -2.00
CA THR A 457 5.21 -26.53 -3.42
C THR A 457 6.40 -25.76 -4.00
N ILE A 458 6.98 -24.82 -3.25
CA ILE A 458 8.19 -24.09 -3.66
C ILE A 458 9.37 -25.04 -3.89
N GLU A 459 9.58 -26.01 -3.00
CA GLU A 459 10.60 -27.05 -3.17
C GLU A 459 10.48 -27.75 -4.53
N LYS A 460 9.27 -28.22 -4.86
CA LYS A 460 8.99 -28.90 -6.12
C LYS A 460 9.21 -27.98 -7.33
N ILE A 461 8.88 -26.70 -7.24
CA ILE A 461 9.11 -25.73 -8.33
C ILE A 461 10.61 -25.57 -8.57
N ILE A 462 11.41 -25.44 -7.51
CA ILE A 462 12.86 -25.32 -7.62
C ILE A 462 13.43 -26.57 -8.29
N ASP A 463 12.95 -27.76 -7.92
CA ASP A 463 13.44 -29.03 -8.48
C ASP A 463 12.95 -29.32 -9.92
N SER A 464 11.93 -28.60 -10.41
CA SER A 464 11.35 -28.79 -11.75
C SER A 464 12.34 -28.60 -12.89
N ASN A 465 12.07 -29.24 -14.03
CA ASN A 465 12.88 -29.09 -15.25
C ASN A 465 12.82 -27.65 -15.77
N ALA A 466 11.65 -27.02 -15.68
CA ALA A 466 11.45 -25.62 -16.06
C ALA A 466 12.37 -24.65 -15.31
N PHE A 467 12.67 -24.93 -14.04
CA PHE A 467 13.49 -24.06 -13.18
C PHE A 467 14.98 -24.43 -13.16
N ALA A 468 15.36 -25.57 -13.74
CA ALA A 468 16.73 -26.07 -13.78
C ALA A 468 17.79 -25.04 -14.24
N PRO A 469 17.54 -24.15 -15.23
CA PRO A 469 18.53 -23.13 -15.63
C PRO A 469 18.88 -22.09 -14.56
N PHE A 470 18.04 -21.93 -13.52
CA PHE A 470 18.16 -20.89 -12.50
C PHE A 470 18.62 -21.39 -11.13
N ARG A 471 18.99 -22.67 -11.02
CA ARG A 471 19.49 -23.25 -9.77
C ARG A 471 20.83 -23.95 -9.95
N TYR A 472 21.54 -24.10 -8.85
CA TYR A 472 22.73 -24.95 -8.79
C TYR A 472 22.34 -26.39 -8.39
N ASN A 473 22.83 -27.37 -9.14
CA ASN A 473 22.53 -28.79 -8.88
C ASN A 473 23.07 -29.32 -7.55
N ASN A 474 24.08 -28.66 -6.97
CA ASN A 474 24.72 -29.06 -5.72
C ASN A 474 24.15 -28.36 -4.47
N ILE A 475 23.18 -27.45 -4.62
CA ILE A 475 22.53 -26.77 -3.49
C ILE A 475 21.20 -27.47 -3.21
N SER A 476 21.07 -28.07 -2.03
CA SER A 476 19.82 -28.71 -1.61
C SER A 476 18.80 -27.68 -1.11
N PHE A 477 17.51 -28.04 -1.11
CA PHE A 477 16.47 -27.19 -0.56
C PHE A 477 16.72 -26.81 0.91
N SER A 478 17.20 -27.75 1.73
CA SER A 478 17.59 -27.48 3.13
C SER A 478 18.70 -26.42 3.24
N MET A 479 19.65 -26.37 2.30
CA MET A 479 20.66 -25.30 2.27
C MET A 479 20.01 -23.94 1.97
N LEU A 480 19.04 -23.89 1.06
CA LEU A 480 18.29 -22.65 0.75
C LEU A 480 17.47 -22.16 1.96
N LEU A 481 16.80 -23.08 2.66
CA LEU A 481 16.09 -22.75 3.91
C LEU A 481 17.05 -22.18 4.96
N ASN A 482 18.22 -22.79 5.14
CA ASN A 482 19.24 -22.30 6.09
C ASN A 482 19.76 -20.90 5.73
N MET A 483 19.81 -20.51 4.46
CA MET A 483 20.19 -19.14 4.08
C MET A 483 19.20 -18.11 4.63
N ILE A 484 17.90 -18.39 4.55
CA ILE A 484 16.85 -17.49 5.05
C ILE A 484 16.71 -17.57 6.56
N ALA A 485 16.78 -18.75 7.16
CA ALA A 485 16.67 -18.91 8.62
C ALA A 485 17.76 -18.13 9.38
N ASN A 486 18.96 -18.04 8.80
CA ASN A 486 20.05 -17.26 9.38
C ASN A 486 19.91 -15.75 9.14
N ALA A 487 19.09 -15.34 8.17
CA ALA A 487 18.85 -13.94 7.83
C ALA A 487 18.00 -13.21 8.86
N GLN A 488 18.21 -11.90 9.03
CA GLN A 488 17.37 -11.08 9.91
C GLN A 488 16.14 -10.55 9.16
N VAL A 489 15.15 -11.42 8.93
CA VAL A 489 13.89 -11.08 8.24
C VAL A 489 12.80 -10.55 9.18
N ASN A 490 12.87 -10.90 10.46
CA ASN A 490 11.98 -10.46 11.53
C ASN A 490 12.76 -10.36 12.86
N LEU A 491 12.10 -10.15 14.00
CA LEU A 491 12.71 -10.13 15.34
C LEU A 491 12.36 -11.36 16.20
N LEU A 492 11.85 -12.43 15.58
CA LEU A 492 11.47 -13.63 16.30
C LEU A 492 12.71 -14.43 16.74
N PRO A 493 12.62 -15.21 17.85
CA PRO A 493 13.67 -16.12 18.25
C PRO A 493 13.98 -17.13 17.13
N LYS A 494 15.26 -17.35 16.86
CA LYS A 494 15.73 -18.30 15.84
C LYS A 494 16.11 -19.62 16.46
N HIS A 495 15.70 -20.73 15.83
CA HIS A 495 16.06 -22.08 16.24
C HIS A 495 17.09 -22.66 15.25
N THR A 496 18.38 -22.41 15.50
CA THR A 496 19.47 -22.85 14.60
C THR A 496 19.80 -24.33 14.81
N ASN A 497 18.99 -25.22 14.23
CA ASN A 497 19.26 -26.66 14.17
C ASN A 497 19.73 -27.07 12.77
N THR A 498 20.57 -28.11 12.67
CA THR A 498 21.10 -28.62 11.39
C THR A 498 20.02 -29.22 10.47
N SER A 499 18.87 -29.64 11.03
CA SER A 499 17.68 -30.09 10.29
C SER A 499 16.45 -29.32 10.76
N MET A 500 16.16 -28.19 10.11
CA MET A 500 14.96 -27.40 10.37
C MET A 500 13.76 -28.00 9.66
N SER A 501 12.67 -28.28 10.39
CA SER A 501 11.40 -28.69 9.78
C SER A 501 10.76 -27.51 9.05
N LEU A 502 9.91 -27.78 8.05
CA LEU A 502 9.13 -26.71 7.39
C LEU A 502 8.23 -25.96 8.37
N GLU A 503 7.73 -26.63 9.40
CA GLU A 503 6.96 -25.99 10.47
C GLU A 503 7.79 -24.93 11.20
N GLN A 504 8.99 -25.30 11.67
CA GLN A 504 9.87 -24.38 12.37
C GLN A 504 10.34 -23.26 11.44
N PHE A 505 10.64 -23.59 10.18
CA PHE A 505 11.00 -22.60 9.17
C PHE A 505 9.89 -21.58 8.97
N CYS A 506 8.64 -22.02 8.81
CA CYS A 506 7.48 -21.13 8.67
C CYS A 506 7.40 -20.15 9.85
N ARG A 507 7.47 -20.66 11.08
CA ARG A 507 7.40 -19.83 12.30
C ARG A 507 8.57 -18.85 12.42
N ASP A 508 9.80 -19.33 12.27
CA ASP A 508 11.00 -18.53 12.51
C ASP A 508 11.22 -17.45 11.44
N THR A 509 10.76 -17.69 10.20
CA THR A 509 11.04 -16.82 9.06
C THR A 509 9.84 -16.04 8.56
N VAL A 510 8.72 -16.07 9.29
CA VAL A 510 7.49 -15.37 8.91
C VAL A 510 7.75 -13.89 8.66
N MET A 511 7.23 -13.41 7.54
CA MET A 511 7.21 -12.02 7.15
C MET A 511 5.79 -11.59 6.82
N THR A 512 5.58 -10.28 6.75
CA THR A 512 4.38 -9.71 6.16
C THR A 512 4.45 -9.77 4.64
N ILE A 513 3.32 -10.01 3.97
CA ILE A 513 3.16 -9.70 2.53
C ILE A 513 2.63 -8.26 2.31
N TRP A 514 2.59 -7.45 3.38
CA TRP A 514 2.06 -6.09 3.43
C TRP A 514 0.57 -5.98 3.02
N HIS A 515 -0.20 -7.06 3.21
CA HIS A 515 -1.63 -7.11 2.91
C HIS A 515 -2.51 -7.11 4.17
N TYR A 516 -2.03 -6.47 5.24
CA TYR A 516 -2.79 -6.35 6.49
C TYR A 516 -4.10 -5.56 6.31
N HIS A 517 -5.10 -5.96 7.07
CA HIS A 517 -6.48 -5.50 6.99
C HIS A 517 -7.21 -5.69 8.33
N GLY A 518 -8.47 -5.23 8.40
CA GLY A 518 -9.28 -5.31 9.62
C GLY A 518 -9.17 -4.09 10.54
N GLY A 519 -9.80 -4.16 11.71
CA GLY A 519 -9.89 -3.06 12.68
C GLY A 519 -11.15 -2.19 12.56
N CYS A 520 -11.82 -2.18 11.41
CA CYS A 520 -13.12 -1.51 11.20
C CYS A 520 -14.09 -2.37 10.38
N GLN A 521 -14.11 -3.69 10.64
CA GLN A 521 -14.83 -4.68 9.85
C GLN A 521 -16.33 -4.39 9.67
N VAL A 522 -16.86 -4.71 8.47
CA VAL A 522 -18.29 -4.66 8.16
C VAL A 522 -19.06 -5.62 9.07
N GLY A 523 -20.20 -5.16 9.59
CA GLY A 523 -21.03 -5.87 10.56
C GLY A 523 -20.52 -5.80 12.00
N ARG A 524 -19.36 -5.16 12.25
CA ARG A 524 -18.75 -4.99 13.57
C ARG A 524 -18.58 -3.53 13.96
N VAL A 525 -17.94 -2.75 13.09
CA VAL A 525 -17.69 -1.31 13.30
C VAL A 525 -18.49 -0.47 12.31
N VAL A 526 -18.62 -0.95 11.07
CA VAL A 526 -19.44 -0.32 10.04
C VAL A 526 -20.57 -1.22 9.58
N ASP A 527 -21.65 -0.64 9.04
CA ASP A 527 -22.73 -1.40 8.40
C ASP A 527 -22.37 -1.81 6.95
N ASN A 528 -23.32 -2.44 6.24
CA ASN A 528 -23.15 -2.85 4.83
C ASN A 528 -23.06 -1.69 3.84
N ASP A 529 -23.38 -0.48 4.29
CA ASP A 529 -23.17 0.77 3.56
C ASP A 529 -21.91 1.50 4.04
N TYR A 530 -21.08 0.83 4.84
CA TYR A 530 -19.81 1.35 5.36
C TYR A 530 -19.97 2.55 6.31
N LYS A 531 -21.17 2.79 6.85
CA LYS A 531 -21.43 3.81 7.87
C LYS A 531 -21.01 3.30 9.24
N VAL A 532 -20.37 4.16 10.03
CA VAL A 532 -19.96 3.80 11.41
C VAL A 532 -21.20 3.55 12.26
N LEU A 533 -21.29 2.36 12.85
CA LEU A 533 -22.43 1.96 13.66
C LEU A 533 -22.57 2.87 14.88
N GLY A 534 -23.74 3.49 15.02
CA GLY A 534 -24.06 4.38 16.13
C GLY A 534 -23.63 5.84 15.94
N VAL A 535 -23.08 6.20 14.77
CA VAL A 535 -22.65 7.57 14.44
C VAL A 535 -23.23 7.99 13.10
N ASP A 536 -23.80 9.18 13.03
CA ASP A 536 -24.33 9.73 11.78
C ASP A 536 -23.25 10.56 11.03
N ALA A 537 -23.40 10.65 9.71
CA ALA A 537 -22.50 11.40 8.81
C ALA A 537 -21.03 10.96 8.83
N LEU A 538 -20.76 9.68 9.15
CA LEU A 538 -19.41 9.12 9.18
C LEU A 538 -19.36 7.74 8.52
N ARG A 539 -18.43 7.54 7.57
CA ARG A 539 -18.12 6.24 6.95
C ARG A 539 -16.65 5.87 7.07
N VAL A 540 -16.34 4.58 6.94
CA VAL A 540 -14.96 4.09 6.75
C VAL A 540 -14.91 3.26 5.48
N ILE A 541 -14.05 3.64 4.53
CA ILE A 541 -13.96 3.00 3.20
C ILE A 541 -12.49 2.79 2.85
N ASP A 542 -11.93 1.68 3.32
CA ASP A 542 -10.60 1.18 2.99
C ASP A 542 -10.40 -0.27 3.48
N GLY A 543 -9.16 -0.77 3.49
CA GLY A 543 -8.81 -2.13 3.88
C GLY A 543 -9.08 -2.48 5.35
N SER A 544 -9.33 -1.50 6.22
CA SER A 544 -9.75 -1.76 7.60
C SER A 544 -11.11 -2.47 7.70
N THR A 545 -11.91 -2.38 6.63
CA THR A 545 -13.27 -2.91 6.58
C THR A 545 -13.35 -4.35 6.09
N PHE A 546 -12.24 -4.92 5.62
CA PHE A 546 -12.20 -6.28 5.11
C PHE A 546 -12.19 -7.32 6.24
N ASN A 547 -12.96 -8.39 6.04
CA ASN A 547 -12.96 -9.56 6.92
C ASN A 547 -11.80 -10.52 6.62
N TYR A 548 -11.37 -10.57 5.36
CA TYR A 548 -10.21 -11.34 4.91
C TYR A 548 -9.66 -10.73 3.61
N SER A 549 -8.44 -11.08 3.23
CA SER A 549 -7.79 -10.52 2.02
C SER A 549 -8.55 -10.87 0.74
N PRO A 550 -8.99 -9.89 -0.09
CA PRO A 550 -9.67 -10.16 -1.36
C PRO A 550 -8.70 -10.69 -2.42
N GLY A 551 -8.51 -12.01 -2.43
CA GLY A 551 -7.66 -12.71 -3.41
C GLY A 551 -6.16 -12.63 -3.12
N THR A 552 -5.36 -12.70 -4.18
CA THR A 552 -3.89 -12.72 -4.13
C THR A 552 -3.31 -11.36 -3.74
N ASN A 553 -3.86 -10.27 -4.28
CA ASN A 553 -3.46 -8.90 -3.94
C ASN A 553 -4.69 -7.99 -3.79
N PRO A 554 -4.79 -7.19 -2.71
CA PRO A 554 -6.00 -6.42 -2.43
C PRO A 554 -6.09 -5.07 -3.16
N GLN A 555 -5.03 -4.60 -3.84
CA GLN A 555 -4.96 -3.21 -4.31
C GLN A 555 -6.06 -2.85 -5.32
N ALA A 556 -6.33 -3.75 -6.27
CA ALA A 556 -7.34 -3.53 -7.29
C ALA A 556 -8.72 -3.40 -6.64
N THR A 557 -9.00 -4.28 -5.67
CA THR A 557 -10.25 -4.30 -4.91
C THR A 557 -10.41 -3.04 -4.07
N LEU A 558 -9.35 -2.51 -3.49
CA LEU A 558 -9.39 -1.24 -2.76
C LEU A 558 -9.68 -0.04 -3.67
N MET A 559 -9.02 0.04 -4.84
CA MET A 559 -9.29 1.11 -5.81
C MET A 559 -10.73 1.01 -6.35
N MET A 560 -11.16 -0.22 -6.66
CA MET A 560 -12.52 -0.53 -7.08
C MET A 560 -13.53 -0.14 -6.00
N LEU A 561 -13.29 -0.49 -4.73
CA LEU A 561 -14.16 -0.18 -3.60
C LEU A 561 -14.38 1.34 -3.46
N GLY A 562 -13.31 2.13 -3.56
CA GLY A 562 -13.41 3.59 -3.47
C GLY A 562 -14.35 4.15 -4.54
N ARG A 563 -14.21 3.72 -5.79
CA ARG A 563 -15.12 4.12 -6.86
C ARG A 563 -16.54 3.57 -6.67
N TYR A 564 -16.66 2.27 -6.38
CA TYR A 564 -17.94 1.59 -6.18
C TYR A 564 -18.79 2.31 -5.14
N MET A 565 -18.20 2.61 -3.98
CA MET A 565 -18.89 3.34 -2.92
C MET A 565 -19.17 4.79 -3.29
N GLY A 566 -18.25 5.47 -3.99
CA GLY A 566 -18.53 6.81 -4.52
C GLY A 566 -19.78 6.83 -5.41
N VAL A 567 -19.91 5.87 -6.33
CA VAL A 567 -21.11 5.75 -7.18
C VAL A 567 -22.36 5.44 -6.37
N ARG A 568 -22.26 4.54 -5.37
CA ARG A 568 -23.38 4.22 -4.48
C ARG A 568 -23.87 5.44 -3.70
N ILE A 569 -22.96 6.20 -3.11
CA ILE A 569 -23.28 7.41 -2.34
C ILE A 569 -23.98 8.45 -3.23
N LEU A 570 -23.50 8.66 -4.46
CA LEU A 570 -24.17 9.57 -5.40
C LEU A 570 -25.57 9.10 -5.78
N ARG A 571 -25.77 7.78 -6.02
CA ARG A 571 -27.10 7.21 -6.31
C ARG A 571 -28.05 7.35 -5.12
N GLU A 572 -27.57 7.07 -3.90
CA GLU A 572 -28.35 7.23 -2.66
C GLU A 572 -28.82 8.67 -2.46
N ARG A 573 -27.98 9.66 -2.80
CA ARG A 573 -28.34 11.07 -2.71
C ARG A 573 -29.36 11.48 -3.77
N LEU A 574 -29.15 11.11 -5.04
CA LEU A 574 -30.10 11.40 -6.12
C LEU A 574 -31.49 10.83 -5.84
N ALA A 575 -31.57 9.57 -5.38
CA ALA A 575 -32.84 8.95 -5.03
C ALA A 575 -33.56 9.66 -3.87
N ALA A 576 -32.82 10.24 -2.92
CA ALA A 576 -33.40 11.02 -1.83
C ALA A 576 -33.94 12.38 -2.31
N ASP A 577 -33.25 13.02 -3.26
CA ASP A 577 -33.65 14.30 -3.85
C ASP A 577 -34.89 14.15 -4.76
N GLU A 578 -35.12 12.97 -5.35
CA GLU A 578 -36.35 12.67 -6.11
C GLU A 578 -37.58 12.38 -5.22
N THR A 579 -37.36 12.04 -3.94
CA THR A 579 -38.43 11.70 -2.98
C THR A 579 -38.84 12.85 -2.05
N ASN A 580 -38.11 13.96 -2.07
CA ASN A 580 -38.43 15.21 -1.37
C ASN A 580 -38.93 16.26 -2.36
#